data_AF-A0A503BC30-F1
#
_entry.id   AF-A0A503BC30-F1
#
_cell.length_a   1.000
_cell.length_b   1.000
_cell.length_c   1.000
_cell.angle_alpha   90.00
_cell.angle_beta   90.00
_cell.angle_gamma   90.00
#
_symmetry.space_group_name_H-M   'P 1'
#
loop_
_entity.id
_entity.type
_entity.pdbx_description
1 polymer ?
#
loop_
_entity_poly.entity_id
_entity_poly.type
_entity_poly.pdbx_seq_one_letter_code
_entity_poly.pdbx_strand_id
1 'polypeptide(L)' 'MHPYWISVTGHLGFGVTARSEADALQLFALAFPFENVISIEIIKDMNDLDQNHVTPNLGGAGWLRRGIWFPQGQERIAG' A
#
# COMPACT_ATOMS: atom_id res chain seq x y z
N MET A 1 13.34 -4.52 2.00
CA MET A 1 12.06 -4.03 1.45
C MET A 1 10.98 -4.74 2.21
N HIS A 2 10.04 -4.00 2.78
CA HIS A 2 8.98 -4.53 3.61
C HIS A 2 7.63 -4.07 3.05
N PRO A 3 6.62 -4.95 3.02
CA PRO A 3 5.26 -4.56 2.72
C PRO A 3 4.65 -3.87 3.95
N TYR A 4 3.95 -2.77 3.69
CA TYR A 4 3.23 -1.95 4.65
C TYR A 4 1.76 -1.86 4.22
N TRP A 5 0.87 -1.84 5.20
CA TRP A 5 -0.52 -1.48 5.02
C TRP A 5 -0.75 -0.09 5.62
N ILE A 6 -1.28 0.83 4.82
CA ILE A 6 -1.62 2.18 5.25
C ILE A 6 -3.14 2.29 5.30
N SER A 7 -3.68 2.47 6.50
CA SER A 7 -5.12 2.69 6.69
C SER A 7 -5.43 4.17 6.59
N VAL A 8 -6.53 4.52 5.92
CA VAL A 8 -7.01 5.89 5.81
C VAL A 8 -8.49 5.98 6.19
N THR A 9 -8.97 7.19 6.46
CA THR A 9 -10.37 7.40 6.83
C THR A 9 -11.30 7.10 5.66
N GLY A 10 -12.27 6.21 5.86
CA GLY A 10 -13.36 5.97 4.91
C GLY A 10 -13.03 5.02 3.74
N HIS A 11 -11.82 4.45 3.68
CA HIS A 11 -11.41 3.50 2.65
C HIS A 11 -10.74 2.25 3.25
N LEU A 12 -10.61 1.20 2.44
CA LEU A 12 -10.02 -0.08 2.85
C LEU A 12 -8.53 0.01 3.22
N GLY A 13 -7.82 1.03 2.71
CA GLY A 13 -6.38 1.22 2.92
C GLY A 13 -5.56 0.92 1.65
N PHE A 14 -4.25 1.05 1.78
CA PHE A 14 -3.29 0.97 0.67
C PHE A 14 -2.14 0.05 1.00
N GLY A 15 -1.75 -0.76 0.01
CA GLY A 15 -0.58 -1.62 0.07
C GLY A 15 0.64 -0.93 -0.49
N VAL A 16 1.71 -0.80 0.31
CA VAL A 16 2.96 -0.14 -0.10
C VAL A 16 4.15 -1.01 0.24
N THR A 17 5.04 -1.26 -0.71
CA THR A 17 6.33 -1.88 -0.42
C THR A 17 7.42 -0.82 -0.40
N ALA A 18 8.12 -0.69 0.72
CA ALA A 18 9.10 0.37 0.96
C ALA A 18 10.33 -0.12 1.74
N ARG A 19 11.35 0.72 1.87
CA ARG A 19 12.57 0.41 2.66
C ARG A 19 12.35 0.60 4.16
N SER A 20 11.46 1.52 4.52
CA SER A 20 11.12 1.90 5.88
C SER A 20 9.71 2.48 5.93
N GLU A 21 9.18 2.67 7.13
CA GLU A 21 7.88 3.32 7.35
C GLU A 21 7.85 4.74 6.78
N ALA A 22 8.92 5.53 6.99
CA ALA A 22 9.06 6.86 6.43
C ALA A 22 9.07 6.86 4.89
N ASP A 23 9.73 5.87 4.27
CA ASP A 23 9.73 5.69 2.81
C ASP A 23 8.32 5.31 2.30
N ALA A 24 7.59 4.48 3.03
CA ALA A 24 6.20 4.13 2.70
C ALA A 24 5.27 5.34 2.76
N LEU A 25 5.36 6.14 3.84
CA LEU A 25 4.57 7.36 3.99
C LEU A 25 4.91 8.41 2.93
N GLN A 26 6.19 8.53 2.55
CA GLN A 26 6.60 9.44 1.48
C GLN A 26 6.02 9.01 0.13
N LEU A 27 6.10 7.72 -0.21
CA LEU A 27 5.50 7.17 -1.43
C LEU A 27 3.98 7.37 -1.44
N PHE A 28 3.34 7.14 -0.29
CA PHE A 28 1.91 7.34 -0.12
C PHE A 28 1.49 8.80 -0.32
N ALA A 29 2.15 9.75 0.38
CA ALA A 29 1.84 11.17 0.29
C ALA A 29 2.06 11.75 -1.12
N LEU A 30 3.04 11.22 -1.87
CA LEU A 30 3.27 11.61 -3.26
C LEU A 30 2.13 11.19 -4.20
N ALA A 31 1.54 10.01 -3.97
CA ALA A 31 0.45 9.51 -4.79
C ALA A 31 -0.94 10.01 -4.34
N PHE A 32 -1.10 10.24 -3.03
CA PHE A 32 -2.39 10.57 -2.40
C PHE A 32 -2.25 11.75 -1.42
N PRO A 33 -1.97 12.98 -1.91
CA PRO A 33 -1.69 14.13 -1.04
C PRO A 33 -2.90 14.60 -0.21
N PHE A 34 -4.10 14.13 -0.53
CA PHE A 34 -5.34 14.52 0.16
C PHE A 34 -5.88 13.46 1.13
N GLU A 35 -5.23 12.29 1.19
CA GLU A 35 -5.64 11.20 2.06
C GLU A 35 -5.05 11.36 3.47
N ASN A 36 -5.86 11.11 4.49
CA ASN A 36 -5.42 11.19 5.88
C ASN A 36 -5.07 9.79 6.39
N VAL A 37 -3.77 9.58 6.64
CA VAL A 37 -3.25 8.34 7.24
C VAL A 37 -3.75 8.21 8.68
N ILE A 38 -4.44 7.10 8.97
CA ILE A 38 -4.87 6.71 10.32
C ILE A 38 -3.78 5.87 10.99
N SER A 39 -3.26 4.87 10.26
CA SER A 39 -2.25 3.96 10.78
C SER A 39 -1.39 3.41 9.64
N ILE A 40 -0.20 2.95 10.01
CA ILE A 40 0.71 2.21 9.14
C ILE A 40 1.22 0.99 9.89
N GLU A 41 1.19 -0.16 9.24
CA GLU A 41 1.57 -1.43 9.83
C GLU A 41 2.42 -2.24 8.87
N ILE A 42 3.44 -2.94 9.38
CA ILE A 42 4.22 -3.89 8.59
C ILE A 42 3.39 -5.17 8.43
N ILE A 43 3.18 -5.57 7.18
CA ILE A 43 2.52 -6.85 6.87
C ILE A 43 3.55 -7.96 7.09
N LYS A 44 3.34 -8.77 8.13
CA LYS A 44 4.23 -9.89 8.49
C LYS A 44 3.89 -11.15 7.71
N ASP A 45 2.60 -11.40 7.50
CA ASP A 45 2.10 -12.44 6.61
C ASP A 45 1.12 -11.81 5.60
N MET A 46 1.30 -12.11 4.31
CA MET A 46 0.37 -11.67 3.28
C MET A 46 -1.02 -12.29 3.45
N ASN A 47 -1.13 -13.39 4.20
CA ASN A 47 -2.40 -13.97 4.62
C ASN A 47 -3.17 -13.09 5.62
N ASP A 48 -2.48 -12.16 6.32
CA ASP A 48 -3.11 -11.20 7.24
C ASP A 48 -3.93 -10.14 6.49
N LEU A 49 -3.67 -9.96 5.19
CA LEU A 49 -4.47 -9.09 4.33
C LEU A 49 -5.81 -9.73 4.01
N ASP A 50 -6.85 -8.91 3.83
CA ASP A 50 -8.17 -9.39 3.43
C ASP A 50 -8.09 -10.13 2.08
N GLN A 51 -8.22 -11.46 2.16
CA GLN A 51 -8.06 -12.36 1.03
C GLN A 51 -9.16 -12.21 -0.03
N ASN A 52 -10.32 -11.63 0.32
CA ASN A 52 -11.43 -11.44 -0.61
C ASN A 52 -11.27 -10.17 -1.44
N HIS A 53 -10.57 -9.15 -0.92
CA HIS A 53 -10.48 -7.83 -1.55
C HIS A 53 -9.07 -7.43 -2.01
N VAL A 54 -8.03 -7.85 -1.28
CA VAL A 54 -6.63 -7.43 -1.51
C VAL A 54 -5.88 -8.44 -2.38
N THR A 55 -6.08 -9.74 -2.14
CA THR A 55 -5.38 -10.81 -2.85
C THR A 55 -5.66 -10.89 -4.35
N PRO A 56 -6.90 -10.68 -4.84
CA PRO A 56 -7.16 -10.63 -6.28
C PRO A 56 -6.42 -9.47 -6.98
N ASN A 57 -6.17 -8.38 -6.23
CA ASN A 57 -5.47 -7.19 -6.68
C ASN A 57 -3.94 -7.28 -6.46
N LEU A 58 -3.41 -8.39 -5.93
CA LEU A 58 -1.96 -8.58 -5.76
C LEU A 58 -1.21 -8.98 -7.05
N GLY A 59 -1.88 -8.90 -8.20
CA GLY A 59 -1.41 -9.26 -9.54
C GLY A 59 0.11 -9.25 -9.70
N GLY A 60 0.70 -10.45 -9.70
CA GLY A 60 2.09 -10.68 -10.08
C GLY A 60 3.14 -9.92 -9.25
N ALA A 61 3.35 -10.31 -7.99
CA ALA A 61 4.53 -9.93 -7.22
C ALA A 61 4.75 -8.40 -7.04
N GLY A 62 3.70 -7.58 -7.12
CA GLY A 62 3.78 -6.13 -6.86
C GLY A 62 4.37 -5.80 -5.49
N TRP A 63 4.12 -6.65 -4.48
CA TRP A 63 4.71 -6.57 -3.14
C TRP A 63 6.24 -6.80 -3.10
N LEU A 64 6.85 -7.34 -4.16
CA LEU A 64 8.32 -7.49 -4.29
C LEU A 64 9.00 -6.22 -4.84
N ARG A 65 8.23 -5.27 -5.39
CA ARG A 65 8.76 -4.03 -5.97
C ARG A 65 8.47 -2.85 -5.06
N ARG A 66 9.39 -1.88 -5.01
CA ARG A 66 9.15 -0.63 -4.27
C ARG A 66 8.01 0.16 -4.94
N GLY A 67 7.00 0.55 -4.18
CA GLY A 67 5.86 1.32 -4.69
C GLY A 67 4.53 0.94 -4.05
N ILE A 68 3.47 1.63 -4.45
CA ILE A 68 2.09 1.31 -4.09
C ILE A 68 1.61 0.20 -5.02
N TRP A 69 1.12 -0.90 -4.45
CA TRP A 69 0.64 -2.07 -5.20
C TRP A 69 -0.86 -2.34 -4.98
N PHE A 70 -1.52 -1.61 -4.07
CA PHE A 70 -2.96 -1.68 -3.86
C PHE A 70 -3.56 -0.33 -3.45
N PRO A 71 -4.77 0.02 -3.95
CA PRO A 71 -5.57 -0.74 -4.91
C PRO A 71 -5.01 -0.70 -6.36
N GLN A 72 -5.24 -1.76 -7.14
CA GLN A 72 -4.78 -1.83 -8.54
C GLN A 72 -5.36 -0.69 -9.38
N GLY A 73 -4.54 -0.08 -10.24
CA GLY A 73 -4.96 0.95 -11.19
C GLY A 73 -4.71 2.39 -10.76
N GLN A 74 -4.15 2.63 -9.57
CA GLN A 74 -3.77 3.98 -9.12
C GLN A 74 -2.32 4.38 -9.43
N GLU A 75 -1.55 3.50 -10.09
CA GLU A 75 -0.18 3.75 -10.57
C GLU A 75 -0.07 4.90 -11.60
N ARG A 76 -1.20 5.45 -12.08
CA ARG A 76 -1.24 6.53 -13.08
C ARG A 76 -1.08 7.96 -12.51
N ILE A 77 -0.85 8.14 -11.21
CA ILE A 77 -0.81 9.49 -10.60
C ILE A 77 0.62 10.03 -10.44
N ALA A 78 1.67 9.21 -10.58
CA ALA A 78 3.05 9.69 -10.60
C ALA A 78 3.56 9.85 -12.05
N GLY A 79 3.07 10.91 -12.73
CA GLY A 79 3.65 11.44 -13.97
C GLY A 79 4.46 12.69 -13.69
#